data_AF-B7PJ18-F1
#
_entry.id   AF-B7PJ18-F1
#
_cell.length_a   1.000
_cell.length_b   1.000
_cell.length_c   1.000
_cell.angle_alpha   90.00
_cell.angle_beta   90.00
_cell.angle_gamma   90.00
#
_symmetry.space_group_name_H-M   'P 1'
#
loop_
_entity.id
_entity.type
_entity.pdbx_description
1 polymer ?
#
loop_
_entity_poly.entity_id
_entity_poly.type
_entity_poly.pdbx_seq_one_letter_code
_entity_poly.pdbx_strand_id
1 'polypeptide(L)'
;MLVAMAMSMWIPNTTATAIMTPIVLGVVDQMQESAIVVCRNGIQHPEVVSITANELDMSIRRDSLRGFPEEVVVGIKKVLLLAVAYATNIGGTGTMIGSGPNLILKGVFERQFPDARELTFTSWMLYNVPPMLLCVLLGWLYIQSLLLSVVASSFFLGSSVVGPSVPLLAAVILLFGIPKDPANLRESPSILTWDDVTFRMRWGVVLLISAGVAMADASEVWRLDIALFCPL
;
A
#
# COMPACT_ATOMS: atom_id res chain seq x y z
N MET A 1 -6.57 3.04 10.45
CA MET A 1 -7.46 3.50 9.35
C MET A 1 -8.50 4.51 9.82
N LEU A 2 -9.28 4.25 10.88
CA LEU A 2 -10.32 5.18 11.36
C LEU A 2 -9.82 6.61 11.61
N VAL A 3 -8.68 6.77 12.29
CA VAL A 3 -8.09 8.08 12.57
C VAL A 3 -7.69 8.81 11.28
N ALA A 4 -7.07 8.11 10.33
CA ALA A 4 -6.68 8.68 9.04
C ALA A 4 -7.89 9.13 8.21
N MET A 5 -8.97 8.34 8.20
CA MET A 5 -10.25 8.72 7.59
C MET A 5 -10.84 9.97 8.25
N ALA A 6 -10.93 10.00 9.58
CA ALA A 6 -11.51 11.12 10.32
C ALA A 6 -10.72 12.42 10.12
N MET A 7 -9.39 12.36 10.07
CA MET A 7 -8.55 13.53 9.78
C MET A 7 -8.78 14.04 8.35
N SER A 8 -8.90 13.13 7.38
CA SER A 8 -9.09 13.48 5.96
C SER A 8 -10.49 14.04 5.64
N MET A 9 -11.44 13.94 6.57
CA MET A 9 -12.73 14.64 6.45
C MET A 9 -12.57 16.17 6.60
N TRP A 10 -11.51 16.65 7.23
CA TRP A 10 -11.36 18.08 7.54
C TRP A 10 -10.12 18.70 6.90
N ILE A 11 -9.20 17.86 6.44
CA ILE A 11 -7.90 18.25 5.92
C ILE A 11 -7.69 17.54 4.57
N PRO A 12 -7.03 18.17 3.57
CA PRO A 12 -6.75 17.53 2.29
C PRO A 12 -6.03 16.19 2.42
N ASN A 13 -6.40 15.21 1.59
CA ASN A 13 -5.88 13.82 1.62
C ASN A 13 -4.35 13.75 1.64
N THR A 14 -3.67 14.57 0.85
CA THR A 14 -2.19 14.60 0.79
C THR A 14 -1.59 15.02 2.13
N THR A 15 -2.15 16.04 2.77
CA THR A 15 -1.71 16.54 4.08
C THR A 15 -2.02 15.53 5.18
N ALA A 16 -3.22 14.94 5.18
CA ALA A 16 -3.59 13.89 6.13
C ALA A 16 -2.66 12.67 6.02
N THR A 17 -2.30 12.29 4.79
CA THR A 17 -1.35 11.20 4.55
C THR A 17 0.05 11.55 5.05
N ALA A 18 0.55 12.75 4.74
CA ALA A 18 1.87 13.21 5.18
C ALA A 18 2.01 13.24 6.72
N ILE A 19 0.94 13.64 7.43
CA ILE A 19 0.91 13.65 8.91
C ILE A 19 0.90 12.21 9.48
N MET A 20 0.22 11.28 8.81
CA MET A 20 0.09 9.90 9.27
C MET A 20 1.31 9.03 8.94
N THR A 21 2.05 9.34 7.87
CA THR A 21 3.27 8.61 7.47
C THR A 21 4.29 8.44 8.60
N PRO A 22 4.78 9.49 9.29
CA PRO A 22 5.78 9.33 10.35
C PRO A 22 5.26 8.49 11.52
N ILE A 23 3.95 8.55 11.81
CA ILE A 23 3.31 7.72 12.84
C ILE A 23 3.38 6.24 12.43
N VAL A 24 3.06 5.94 11.18
CA VAL A 24 3.18 4.56 10.65
C VAL A 24 4.62 4.07 10.72
N LEU A 25 5.59 4.91 10.33
CA LEU A 25 7.00 4.56 10.41
C LEU A 25 7.42 4.26 11.85
N GLY A 26 7.05 5.12 12.80
CA GLY A 26 7.34 4.89 14.22
C GLY A 26 6.70 3.61 14.78
N VAL A 27 5.48 3.27 14.35
CA VAL A 27 4.83 2.01 14.75
C VAL A 27 5.58 0.79 14.21
N VAL A 28 6.04 0.84 12.95
CA VAL A 28 6.82 -0.24 12.35
C VAL A 28 8.16 -0.40 13.07
N ASP A 29 8.84 0.70 13.39
CA ASP A 29 10.12 0.69 14.11
C ASP A 29 9.94 0.10 15.53
N GLN A 30 8.88 0.48 16.24
CA GLN A 30 8.54 -0.08 17.56
C GLN A 30 8.23 -1.58 17.51
N MET A 31 7.59 -2.05 16.44
CA MET A 31 7.34 -3.50 16.25
C MET A 31 8.65 -4.27 16.10
N GLN A 32 9.66 -3.71 15.43
CA GLN A 32 10.98 -4.33 15.32
C GLN A 32 11.71 -4.34 16.66
N GLU A 33 11.72 -3.23 17.40
CA GLU A 33 12.34 -3.16 18.72
C GLU A 33 11.73 -4.16 19.70
N SER A 34 10.39 -4.26 19.70
CA SER A 34 9.66 -5.22 20.54
C SER A 34 10.01 -6.66 20.21
N ALA A 35 10.17 -7.00 18.93
CA ALA A 35 10.59 -8.33 18.50
C ALA A 35 12.02 -8.66 19.01
N ILE A 36 12.94 -7.70 18.94
CA ILE A 36 14.32 -7.87 19.40
C ILE A 36 14.38 -8.07 20.93
N VAL A 37 13.59 -7.33 21.70
CA VAL A 37 13.53 -7.46 23.17
C VAL A 37 12.99 -8.83 23.58
N VAL A 38 11.96 -9.35 22.90
CA VAL A 38 11.43 -10.70 23.17
C VAL A 38 12.47 -11.78 22.85
N CYS A 39 13.14 -11.71 21.69
CA CYS A 39 14.23 -12.64 21.36
C CYS A 39 15.38 -12.57 22.39
N ARG A 40 15.76 -11.38 22.82
CA ARG A 40 16.82 -11.17 23.83
C ARG A 40 16.46 -11.77 25.19
N ASN A 41 15.23 -11.59 25.64
CA ASN A 41 14.76 -12.11 26.93
C ASN A 41 14.52 -13.64 26.88
N GLY A 42 14.12 -14.19 25.72
CA GLY A 42 14.02 -15.64 25.52
C GLY A 42 15.36 -16.38 25.61
N ILE A 43 16.48 -15.70 25.32
CA ILE A 43 17.84 -16.27 25.41
C ILE A 43 18.36 -16.28 26.87
N GLN A 44 17.70 -15.63 27.84
CA GLN A 44 18.14 -15.63 29.24
C GLN A 44 17.89 -16.95 30.01
N HIS A 45 17.35 -17.98 29.36
CA HIS A 45 17.47 -19.36 29.85
C HIS A 45 18.59 -20.13 29.11
N PRO A 46 19.85 -20.06 29.58
CA PRO A 46 20.81 -21.13 29.32
C PRO A 46 21.34 -21.64 30.67
N GLU A 47 20.78 -22.74 31.15
CA GLU A 47 21.65 -23.75 31.73
C GLU A 47 22.37 -24.38 30.53
N VAL A 48 23.71 -24.42 30.56
CA VAL A 48 24.61 -24.92 29.51
C VAL A 48 24.92 -23.91 28.38
N VAL A 49 26.00 -23.14 28.55
CA VAL A 49 27.26 -23.19 27.76
C VAL A 49 28.09 -21.98 28.20
N SER A 50 28.87 -22.18 29.25
CA SER A 50 30.17 -21.52 29.37
C SER A 50 31.09 -22.13 28.31
N ILE A 51 31.75 -21.30 27.48
CA ILE A 51 33.16 -21.42 27.04
C ILE A 51 33.40 -20.45 25.86
N THR A 52 34.41 -19.59 26.04
CA THR A 52 35.13 -18.73 25.07
C THR A 52 34.35 -17.66 24.30
N ALA A 53 34.45 -16.42 24.77
CA ALA A 53 34.14 -15.22 24.00
C ALA A 53 35.13 -15.07 22.84
N ASN A 54 34.64 -15.20 21.61
CA ASN A 54 35.35 -14.84 20.38
C ASN A 54 34.47 -13.85 19.60
N GLU A 55 35.07 -12.93 18.84
CA GLU A 55 34.36 -11.94 17.99
C GLU A 55 33.34 -12.59 17.02
N LEU A 56 33.58 -13.87 16.67
CA LEU A 56 32.68 -14.71 15.88
C LEU A 56 31.34 -15.01 16.57
N ASP A 57 31.32 -15.09 17.91
CA ASP A 57 30.09 -15.30 18.68
C ASP A 57 29.23 -14.02 18.71
N MET A 58 29.86 -12.87 18.51
CA MET A 58 29.16 -11.57 18.45
C MET A 58 28.49 -11.33 17.10
N SER A 59 29.03 -11.81 15.99
CA SER A 59 28.33 -11.79 14.68
C SER A 59 27.19 -12.79 14.64
N ILE A 60 27.38 -14.00 15.19
CA ILE A 60 26.34 -15.04 15.30
C ILE A 60 25.19 -14.56 16.20
N ARG A 61 25.51 -13.96 17.36
CA ARG A 61 24.50 -13.38 18.26
C ARG A 61 23.78 -12.19 17.63
N ARG A 62 24.43 -11.43 16.73
CA ARG A 62 23.81 -10.34 15.97
C ARG A 62 22.85 -10.86 14.89
N ASP A 63 23.13 -12.01 14.29
CA ASP A 63 22.22 -12.70 13.37
C ASP A 63 21.04 -13.36 14.09
N SER A 64 21.24 -13.93 15.27
CA SER A 64 20.16 -14.50 16.11
C SER A 64 19.29 -13.47 16.82
N LEU A 65 19.78 -12.23 16.98
CA LEU A 65 19.03 -11.07 17.50
C LEU A 65 18.28 -10.31 16.40
N ARG A 66 18.35 -10.73 15.13
CA ARG A 66 17.50 -10.16 14.08
C ARG A 66 16.06 -10.53 14.43
N GLY A 67 15.19 -9.52 14.58
CA GLY A 67 13.76 -9.68 14.80
C GLY A 67 13.07 -10.34 13.60
N PHE A 68 11.83 -9.96 13.29
CA PHE A 68 11.16 -10.43 12.08
C PHE A 68 12.08 -10.32 10.83
N PRO A 69 12.05 -11.28 9.90
CA PRO A 69 12.83 -11.20 8.67
C PRO A 69 12.52 -9.88 7.95
N GLU A 70 13.55 -9.26 7.39
CA GLU A 70 13.48 -7.91 6.80
C GLU A 70 12.37 -7.80 5.75
N GLU A 71 12.17 -8.86 4.96
CA GLU A 71 11.09 -8.97 3.97
C GLU A 71 9.68 -8.81 4.57
N VAL A 72 9.45 -9.36 5.76
CA VAL A 72 8.17 -9.27 6.48
C VAL A 72 7.95 -7.87 7.01
N VAL A 73 8.99 -7.24 7.57
CA VAL A 73 8.91 -5.86 8.05
C VAL A 73 8.60 -4.90 6.90
N VAL A 74 9.30 -5.07 5.77
CA VAL A 74 9.04 -4.28 4.56
C VAL A 74 7.62 -4.52 4.03
N GLY A 75 7.13 -5.77 4.08
CA GLY A 75 5.74 -6.11 3.74
C GLY A 75 4.72 -5.42 4.63
N ILE A 76 4.89 -5.48 5.95
CA ILE A 76 4.02 -4.82 6.94
C ILE A 76 4.03 -3.31 6.73
N LYS A 77 5.22 -2.70 6.56
CA LYS A 77 5.37 -1.26 6.26
C LYS A 77 4.58 -0.85 5.02
N LYS A 78 4.72 -1.60 3.92
CA LYS A 78 3.97 -1.35 2.67
C LYS A 78 2.46 -1.43 2.91
N VAL A 79 1.98 -2.47 3.59
CA VAL A 79 0.54 -2.65 3.88
C VAL A 79 -0.01 -1.52 4.77
N LEU A 80 0.73 -1.10 5.80
CA LEU A 80 0.30 -0.01 6.69
C LEU A 80 0.26 1.35 5.99
N LEU A 81 1.27 1.65 5.17
CA LEU A 81 1.28 2.88 4.34
C LEU A 81 0.13 2.86 3.33
N LEU A 82 -0.14 1.71 2.71
CA LEU A 82 -1.26 1.53 1.80
C LEU A 82 -2.61 1.71 2.53
N ALA A 83 -2.73 1.19 3.76
CA ALA A 83 -3.92 1.35 4.59
C ALA A 83 -4.21 2.83 4.90
N VAL A 84 -3.17 3.63 5.19
CA VAL A 84 -3.31 5.07 5.41
C VAL A 84 -3.74 5.77 4.12
N ALA A 85 -3.09 5.49 2.99
CA ALA A 85 -3.43 6.10 1.70
C ALA A 85 -4.88 5.84 1.26
N TYR A 86 -5.38 4.61 1.46
CA TYR A 86 -6.79 4.30 1.21
C TYR A 86 -7.72 4.99 2.21
N ALA A 87 -7.39 4.98 3.50
CA ALA A 87 -8.24 5.59 4.52
C ALA A 87 -8.39 7.11 4.33
N THR A 88 -7.32 7.82 3.97
CA THR A 88 -7.39 9.27 3.70
C THR A 88 -8.22 9.56 2.45
N ASN A 89 -8.03 8.80 1.38
CA ASN A 89 -8.85 8.94 0.17
C ASN A 89 -10.34 8.69 0.42
N ILE A 90 -10.69 7.68 1.21
CA ILE A 90 -12.09 7.41 1.56
C ILE A 90 -12.62 8.54 2.45
N GLY A 91 -11.88 8.98 3.47
CA GLY A 91 -12.28 10.07 4.37
C GLY A 91 -12.56 11.39 3.64
N GLY A 92 -11.79 11.71 2.61
CA GLY A 92 -11.98 12.92 1.78
C GLY A 92 -13.29 12.94 0.98
N THR A 93 -13.99 11.81 0.85
CA THR A 93 -15.31 11.75 0.18
C THR A 93 -16.47 12.12 1.11
N GLY A 94 -16.30 11.96 2.43
CA GLY A 94 -17.37 12.14 3.40
C GLY A 94 -17.84 13.59 3.57
N THR A 95 -16.94 14.56 3.36
CA THR A 95 -17.26 15.99 3.49
C THR A 95 -16.93 16.74 2.22
N MET A 96 -17.53 17.92 2.10
CA MET A 96 -17.25 18.83 1.01
C MET A 96 -15.84 19.44 1.09
N ILE A 97 -15.30 19.60 2.30
CA ILE A 97 -14.00 20.23 2.55
C ILE A 97 -12.84 19.26 2.33
N GLY A 98 -13.06 17.96 2.56
CA GLY A 98 -12.00 16.93 2.56
C GLY A 98 -11.27 16.78 1.22
N SER A 99 -11.89 17.13 0.09
CA SER A 99 -11.26 17.02 -1.23
C SER A 99 -11.64 18.17 -2.16
N GLY A 100 -10.65 18.70 -2.90
CA GLY A 100 -10.83 19.77 -3.88
C GLY A 100 -11.92 19.51 -4.94
N PRO A 101 -12.02 18.29 -5.53
CA PRO A 101 -13.10 17.93 -6.43
C PRO A 101 -14.51 18.14 -5.87
N ASN A 102 -14.73 17.94 -4.57
CA ASN A 102 -16.05 18.11 -3.95
C ASN A 102 -16.46 19.60 -3.91
N LEU A 103 -15.50 20.49 -3.60
CA LEU A 103 -15.70 21.95 -3.65
C LEU A 103 -15.93 22.45 -5.07
N ILE A 104 -15.14 21.95 -6.03
CA ILE A 104 -15.30 22.31 -7.45
C ILE A 104 -16.68 21.86 -7.94
N LEU A 105 -17.10 20.64 -7.60
CA LEU A 105 -18.42 20.13 -7.96
C LEU A 105 -19.54 21.01 -7.42
N LYS A 106 -19.50 21.41 -6.14
CA LYS A 106 -20.48 22.37 -5.60
C LYS A 106 -20.49 23.67 -6.39
N GLY A 107 -19.32 24.24 -6.66
CA GLY A 107 -19.20 25.50 -7.40
C GLY A 107 -19.72 25.42 -8.84
N VAL A 108 -19.55 24.28 -9.51
CA VAL A 108 -20.11 24.03 -10.85
C VAL A 108 -21.61 23.78 -10.79
N PHE A 109 -22.08 23.01 -9.81
CA PHE A 109 -23.49 22.67 -9.64
C PHE A 109 -24.34 23.92 -9.40
N GLU A 110 -23.88 24.82 -8.50
CA GLU A 110 -24.57 26.09 -8.20
C GLU A 110 -24.63 27.03 -9.41
N ARG A 111 -23.68 26.94 -10.36
CA ARG A 111 -23.69 27.73 -11.60
C ARG A 111 -24.57 27.12 -12.69
N GLN A 112 -24.61 25.80 -12.78
CA GLN A 112 -25.36 25.10 -13.83
C GLN A 112 -26.85 24.93 -13.50
N PHE A 113 -27.21 24.81 -12.22
CA PHE A 113 -28.58 24.55 -11.77
C PHE A 113 -29.02 25.56 -10.70
N PRO A 114 -29.26 26.84 -11.08
CA PRO A 114 -29.64 27.89 -10.13
C PRO A 114 -31.02 27.64 -9.49
N ASP A 115 -31.93 26.92 -10.16
CA ASP A 115 -33.28 26.61 -9.66
C ASP A 115 -33.35 25.32 -8.82
N ALA A 116 -32.23 24.58 -8.70
CA ALA A 116 -32.18 23.35 -7.93
C ALA A 116 -31.97 23.63 -6.43
N ARG A 117 -32.29 22.64 -5.60
CA ARG A 117 -32.07 22.72 -4.15
C ARG A 117 -30.59 22.95 -3.85
N GLU A 118 -30.29 23.99 -3.05
CA GLU A 118 -28.92 24.33 -2.68
C GLU A 118 -28.19 23.15 -2.02
N LEU A 119 -26.97 22.88 -2.50
CA LEU A 119 -26.12 21.82 -1.97
C LEU A 119 -25.44 22.28 -0.68
N THR A 120 -26.18 22.20 0.43
CA THR A 120 -25.65 22.54 1.75
C THR A 120 -24.60 21.53 2.22
N PHE A 121 -23.67 21.98 3.06
CA PHE A 121 -22.67 21.14 3.70
C PHE A 121 -23.30 19.93 4.42
N THR A 122 -24.41 20.17 5.13
CA THR A 122 -25.16 19.13 5.85
C THR A 122 -25.78 18.10 4.92
N SER A 123 -26.38 18.52 3.81
CA SER A 123 -26.98 17.60 2.84
C SER A 123 -25.93 16.71 2.19
N TRP A 124 -24.76 17.26 1.86
CA TRP A 124 -23.65 16.49 1.31
C TRP A 124 -23.14 15.44 2.30
N MET A 125 -22.91 15.85 3.54
CA MET A 125 -22.39 14.99 4.59
C MET A 125 -23.38 13.86 4.92
N LEU A 126 -24.67 14.15 5.05
CA LEU A 126 -25.68 13.14 5.36
C LEU A 126 -25.77 12.08 4.26
N TYR A 127 -25.54 12.48 3.00
CA TYR A 127 -25.53 11.56 1.86
C TYR A 127 -24.22 10.76 1.75
N ASN A 128 -23.06 11.38 1.96
CA ASN A 128 -21.75 10.76 1.70
C ASN A 128 -21.14 10.03 2.91
N VAL A 129 -21.50 10.39 4.14
CA VAL A 129 -20.95 9.72 5.33
C VAL A 129 -21.35 8.25 5.44
N PRO A 130 -22.62 7.84 5.20
CA PRO A 130 -22.99 6.43 5.23
C PRO A 130 -22.19 5.53 4.27
N PRO A 131 -22.06 5.86 2.97
CA PRO A 131 -21.24 5.06 2.06
C PRO A 131 -19.74 5.16 2.39
N MET A 132 -19.24 6.30 2.89
CA MET A 132 -17.85 6.43 3.35
C MET A 132 -17.53 5.43 4.46
N LEU A 133 -18.38 5.32 5.49
CA LEU A 133 -18.18 4.38 6.59
C LEU A 133 -18.19 2.93 6.11
N LEU A 134 -19.09 2.60 5.17
CA LEU A 134 -19.11 1.29 4.54
C LEU A 134 -17.81 1.00 3.78
N CYS A 135 -17.32 1.95 2.97
CA CYS A 135 -16.07 1.82 2.24
C CYS A 135 -14.86 1.65 3.17
N VAL A 136 -14.82 2.35 4.31
CA VAL A 136 -13.74 2.16 5.30
C VAL A 136 -13.81 0.79 5.95
N LEU A 137 -15.00 0.27 6.24
CA LEU A 137 -15.16 -1.08 6.78
C LEU A 137 -14.70 -2.14 5.79
N LEU A 138 -15.10 -2.02 4.52
CA LEU A 138 -14.64 -2.92 3.45
C LEU A 138 -13.12 -2.81 3.22
N GLY A 139 -12.59 -1.58 3.18
CA GLY A 139 -11.16 -1.34 3.07
C GLY A 139 -10.37 -1.88 4.25
N TRP A 140 -10.91 -1.78 5.47
CA TRP A 140 -10.32 -2.36 6.66
C TRP A 140 -10.24 -3.89 6.58
N LEU A 141 -11.34 -4.55 6.19
CA LEU A 141 -11.35 -6.01 5.99
C LEU A 141 -10.36 -6.46 4.90
N TYR A 142 -10.30 -5.71 3.80
CA TYR A 142 -9.37 -5.98 2.72
C TYR A 142 -7.90 -5.86 3.16
N ILE A 143 -7.54 -4.75 3.83
CA ILE A 143 -6.19 -4.55 4.38
C ILE A 143 -5.86 -5.61 5.43
N GLN A 144 -6.82 -6.02 6.27
CA GLN A 144 -6.61 -7.08 7.26
C GLN A 144 -6.30 -8.43 6.58
N SER A 145 -6.99 -8.75 5.48
CA SER A 145 -6.70 -9.95 4.70
C SER A 145 -5.30 -9.91 4.06
N LEU A 146 -4.88 -8.74 3.57
CA LEU A 146 -3.53 -8.54 3.03
C LEU A 146 -2.46 -8.68 4.11
N LEU A 147 -2.67 -8.09 5.29
CA LEU A 147 -1.75 -8.20 6.41
C LEU A 147 -1.59 -9.66 6.85
N LEU A 148 -2.70 -10.40 6.96
CA LEU A 148 -2.69 -11.82 7.26
C LEU A 148 -1.95 -12.60 6.17
N SER A 149 -2.13 -12.27 4.90
CA SER A 149 -1.41 -12.91 3.78
C SER A 149 0.10 -12.71 3.87
N VAL A 150 0.57 -11.51 4.23
CA VAL A 150 2.01 -11.22 4.40
C VAL A 150 2.60 -12.03 5.56
N VAL A 151 1.90 -12.08 6.69
CA VAL A 151 2.33 -12.87 7.86
C VAL A 151 2.27 -14.37 7.56
N ALA A 152 1.20 -14.85 6.93
CA ALA A 152 1.03 -16.25 6.55
C ALA A 152 2.09 -16.71 5.54
N SER A 153 2.47 -15.86 4.56
CA SER A 153 3.53 -16.21 3.62
C SER A 153 4.87 -16.46 4.30
N SER A 154 5.16 -15.74 5.39
CA SER A 154 6.38 -15.96 6.18
C SER A 154 6.36 -17.25 7.02
N PHE A 155 5.17 -17.73 7.38
CA PHE A 155 4.99 -18.95 8.17
C PHE A 155 4.91 -20.21 7.30
N PHE A 156 4.29 -20.13 6.11
CA PHE A 156 4.01 -21.29 5.26
C PHE A 156 5.02 -21.53 4.13
N LEU A 157 5.75 -20.52 3.64
CA LEU A 157 6.73 -20.71 2.57
C LEU A 157 8.16 -20.63 3.09
N GLY A 158 8.69 -21.80 3.46
CA GLY A 158 10.12 -22.05 3.30
C GLY A 158 10.52 -21.99 1.82
N SER A 159 11.54 -21.16 1.55
CA SER A 159 12.53 -21.27 0.46
C SER A 159 12.13 -21.18 -1.02
N SER A 160 10.93 -20.75 -1.42
CA SER A 160 10.72 -20.37 -2.84
C SER A 160 9.90 -19.10 -2.98
N VAL A 161 10.60 -17.97 -2.86
CA VAL A 161 10.08 -16.62 -3.16
C VAL A 161 9.84 -16.53 -4.66
N VAL A 162 8.67 -17.00 -5.08
CA VAL A 162 8.13 -16.69 -6.38
C VAL A 162 7.58 -15.27 -6.27
N GLY A 163 8.33 -14.28 -6.79
CA GLY A 163 7.94 -12.88 -6.69
C GLY A 163 6.52 -12.63 -7.21
N PRO A 164 5.80 -11.60 -6.71
CA PRO A 164 4.41 -11.31 -7.12
C PRO A 164 4.23 -11.11 -8.63
N SER A 165 5.32 -10.87 -9.35
CA SER A 165 5.39 -10.80 -10.81
C SER A 165 5.09 -12.14 -11.50
N VAL A 166 5.43 -13.28 -10.90
CA VAL A 166 5.33 -14.60 -11.57
C VAL A 166 3.89 -15.10 -11.64
N PRO A 167 3.04 -15.02 -10.58
CA PRO A 167 1.61 -15.32 -10.72
C PRO A 167 0.93 -14.39 -11.73
N LEU A 168 1.34 -13.12 -11.77
CA LEU A 168 0.81 -12.14 -12.72
C LEU A 168 1.20 -12.49 -14.16
N LEU A 169 2.47 -12.84 -14.39
CA LEU A 169 2.98 -13.26 -15.70
C LEU A 169 2.32 -14.57 -16.14
N ALA A 170 2.15 -15.53 -15.23
CA ALA A 170 1.46 -16.79 -15.49
C ALA A 170 -0.01 -16.57 -15.84
N ALA A 171 -0.71 -15.66 -15.14
CA ALA A 171 -2.09 -15.30 -15.46
C ALA A 171 -2.22 -14.61 -16.84
N VAL A 172 -1.26 -13.75 -17.20
CA VAL A 172 -1.21 -13.13 -18.54
C VAL A 172 -0.95 -14.19 -19.62
N ILE A 173 0.01 -15.09 -19.42
CA ILE A 173 0.29 -16.18 -20.36
C ILE A 173 -0.94 -17.08 -20.53
N LEU A 174 -1.65 -17.38 -19.43
CA LEU A 174 -2.92 -18.13 -19.49
C LEU A 174 -4.02 -17.36 -20.23
N LEU A 175 -4.09 -16.03 -20.08
CA LEU A 175 -5.03 -15.18 -20.84
C LEU A 175 -4.68 -15.09 -22.34
N PHE A 176 -3.43 -15.26 -22.75
CA PHE A 176 -3.08 -15.37 -24.17
C PHE A 176 -3.24 -16.80 -24.71
N GLY A 177 -3.16 -17.81 -23.84
CA GLY A 177 -3.19 -19.23 -24.19
C GLY A 177 -4.57 -19.91 -24.15
N ILE A 178 -5.52 -19.42 -23.33
CA ILE A 178 -6.85 -20.04 -23.23
C ILE A 178 -7.72 -19.62 -24.43
N PRO A 179 -8.19 -20.58 -25.24
CA PRO A 179 -9.10 -20.29 -26.35
C PRO A 179 -10.47 -19.88 -25.82
N LYS A 180 -11.09 -18.89 -26.46
CA LYS A 180 -12.38 -18.33 -26.06
C LYS A 180 -13.53 -19.36 -26.10
N ASP A 181 -13.47 -20.35 -26.98
CA ASP A 181 -14.43 -21.47 -27.05
C ASP A 181 -13.73 -22.83 -26.92
N PRO A 182 -13.90 -23.58 -25.81
CA PRO A 182 -13.22 -24.85 -25.57
C PRO A 182 -13.75 -26.03 -26.40
N ALA A 183 -14.85 -25.84 -27.14
CA ALA A 183 -15.47 -26.89 -27.96
C ALA A 183 -14.94 -26.95 -29.40
N ASN A 184 -14.38 -25.85 -29.93
CA ASN A 184 -13.81 -25.76 -31.28
C ASN A 184 -12.39 -25.16 -31.22
N LEU A 185 -11.41 -25.98 -30.84
CA LEU A 185 -10.02 -25.55 -30.64
C LEU A 185 -9.30 -25.00 -31.90
N ARG A 186 -9.83 -25.24 -33.10
CA ARG A 186 -9.17 -24.90 -34.37
C ARG A 186 -9.48 -23.51 -34.92
N GLU A 187 -10.60 -22.91 -34.54
CA GLU A 187 -11.09 -21.64 -35.12
C GLU A 187 -11.30 -20.53 -34.09
N SER A 188 -11.03 -20.80 -32.81
CA SER A 188 -11.31 -19.86 -31.73
C SER A 188 -10.13 -18.90 -31.50
N PRO A 189 -10.33 -17.57 -31.58
CA PRO A 189 -9.30 -16.61 -31.21
C PRO A 189 -8.99 -16.68 -29.70
N SER A 190 -7.75 -16.37 -29.33
CA SER A 190 -7.34 -16.20 -27.92
C SER A 190 -8.23 -15.17 -27.22
N ILE A 191 -8.46 -15.34 -25.91
CA ILE A 191 -9.32 -14.43 -25.13
C ILE A 191 -8.74 -13.00 -24.99
N LEU A 192 -7.42 -12.86 -25.15
CA LEU A 192 -6.72 -11.58 -25.26
C LEU A 192 -5.80 -11.62 -26.49
N THR A 193 -6.05 -10.78 -27.48
CA THR A 193 -5.21 -10.68 -28.70
C THR A 193 -4.25 -9.47 -28.59
N TRP A 194 -3.08 -9.55 -29.22
CA TRP A 194 -2.11 -8.43 -29.22
C TRP A 194 -2.71 -7.13 -29.78
N ASP A 195 -3.58 -7.26 -30.78
CA ASP A 195 -4.29 -6.11 -31.37
C ASP A 195 -5.27 -5.47 -30.37
N ASP A 196 -5.98 -6.27 -29.57
CA ASP A 196 -6.90 -5.79 -28.53
C ASP A 196 -6.16 -5.05 -27.41
N VAL A 197 -4.99 -5.56 -27.02
CA VAL A 197 -4.13 -4.92 -26.00
C VAL A 197 -3.62 -3.60 -26.54
N THR A 198 -3.04 -3.58 -27.73
CA THR A 198 -2.42 -2.37 -28.29
C THR A 198 -3.44 -1.26 -28.52
N PHE A 199 -4.66 -1.61 -28.92
CA PHE A 199 -5.73 -0.65 -29.16
C PHE A 199 -6.38 -0.11 -27.87
N ARG A 200 -6.53 -0.95 -26.83
CA ARG A 200 -7.20 -0.56 -25.58
C ARG A 200 -6.26 0.04 -24.54
N MET A 201 -4.96 -0.26 -24.59
CA MET A 201 -4.01 0.21 -23.59
C MET A 201 -3.74 1.70 -23.75
N ARG A 202 -3.86 2.45 -22.65
CA ARG A 202 -3.49 3.87 -22.61
C ARG A 202 -1.98 3.99 -22.42
N TRP A 203 -1.23 3.84 -23.52
CA TRP A 203 0.24 3.88 -23.53
C TRP A 203 0.86 5.09 -22.83
N GLY A 204 0.17 6.24 -22.87
CA GLY A 204 0.61 7.44 -22.14
C GLY A 204 0.70 7.25 -20.63
N VAL A 205 -0.22 6.48 -20.02
CA VAL A 205 -0.18 6.19 -18.57
C VAL A 205 0.97 5.24 -18.24
N VAL A 206 1.21 4.25 -19.10
CA VAL A 206 2.31 3.30 -18.94
C VAL A 206 3.65 4.03 -19.01
N LEU A 207 3.85 4.87 -20.02
CA LEU A 207 5.05 5.69 -20.18
C LEU A 207 5.25 6.68 -19.02
N LEU A 208 4.15 7.29 -18.53
CA LEU A 208 4.20 8.22 -17.42
C LEU A 208 4.62 7.54 -16.11
N ILE A 209 4.08 6.35 -15.84
CA ILE A 209 4.43 5.56 -14.65
C ILE A 209 5.90 5.11 -14.74
N SER A 210 6.35 4.61 -15.90
CA SER A 210 7.76 4.20 -16.07
C SER A 210 8.73 5.37 -15.97
N ALA A 211 8.37 6.54 -16.52
CA ALA A 211 9.17 7.76 -16.41
C ALA A 211 9.27 8.24 -14.96
N GLY A 212 8.19 8.12 -14.18
CA GLY A 212 8.17 8.44 -12.75
C GLY A 212 9.12 7.56 -11.94
N VAL A 213 9.14 6.25 -12.20
CA VAL A 213 10.08 5.31 -11.54
C VAL A 213 11.52 5.61 -11.93
N ALA A 214 11.81 5.82 -13.22
CA ALA A 214 13.15 6.17 -13.67
C ALA A 214 13.64 7.51 -13.07
N MET A 215 12.74 8.48 -12.88
CA MET A 215 13.06 9.76 -12.26
C MET A 215 13.32 9.63 -10.75
N ALA A 216 12.61 8.73 -10.07
CA ALA A 216 12.85 8.42 -8.67
C ALA A 216 14.25 7.80 -8.48
N ASP A 217 14.61 6.78 -9.27
CA ASP A 217 15.94 6.16 -9.22
C ASP A 217 17.04 7.18 -9.54
N ALA A 218 16.82 8.04 -10.54
CA ALA A 218 17.75 9.12 -10.84
C ALA A 218 17.94 10.04 -9.62
N SER A 219 16.86 10.44 -8.94
CA SER A 219 16.95 11.35 -7.79
C SER A 219 17.79 10.79 -6.63
N GLU A 220 17.77 9.48 -6.42
CA GLU A 220 18.62 8.79 -5.43
C GLU A 220 20.10 8.77 -5.86
N VAL A 221 20.37 8.50 -7.14
CA VAL A 221 21.75 8.51 -7.69
C VAL A 221 22.40 9.88 -7.54
N TRP A 222 21.64 10.95 -7.81
CA TRP A 222 22.10 12.33 -7.66
C TRP A 222 22.11 12.81 -6.20
N ARG A 223 21.70 11.98 -5.23
CA ARG A 223 21.54 12.31 -3.79
C ARG A 223 20.77 13.61 -3.55
N LEU A 224 19.83 13.91 -4.44
CA LEU A 224 18.99 15.10 -4.37
C LEU A 224 18.05 15.04 -3.16
N ASP A 225 17.63 13.85 -2.79
CA ASP A 225 16.90 13.53 -1.57
C ASP A 225 17.67 13.94 -0.31
N ILE A 226 18.99 13.75 -0.25
CA ILE A 226 19.81 14.16 0.91
C ILE A 226 20.11 15.66 0.87
N ALA A 227 20.33 16.24 -0.32
CA ALA A 227 20.63 17.66 -0.48
C ALA A 227 19.46 18.57 -0.06
N LEU A 228 18.21 18.11 -0.21
CA LEU A 228 17.01 18.85 0.19
C LEU A 228 16.79 18.93 1.71
N PHE A 229 17.37 18.02 2.49
CA PHE A 229 17.19 17.94 3.95
C PHE A 229 18.39 18.42 4.77
N CYS A 230 19.51 18.79 4.13
CA CYS A 230 20.65 19.37 4.82
C CYS A 230 20.44 20.89 4.96
N PRO A 231 20.24 21.44 6.18
CA PRO A 231 20.24 22.88 6.37
C PRO A 231 21.68 23.38 6.14
N LEU A 232 21.81 24.37 5.24
CA LEU A 232 23.05 25.13 5.02
C LEU A 232 23.50 25.84 6.31
#